data_AF-A0A0G0QYS5-F1
#
_entry.id   AF-A0A0G0QYS5-F1
#
_cell.length_a   1.000
_cell.length_b   1.000
_cell.length_c   1.000
_cell.angle_alpha   90.00
_cell.angle_beta   90.00
_cell.angle_gamma   90.00
#
_symmetry.space_group_name_H-M   'P 1'
#
loop_
_entity.id
_entity.type
_entity.pdbx_description
1 polymer ?
#
loop_
_entity_poly.entity_id
_entity_poly.type
_entity_poly.pdbx_seq_one_letter_code
_entity_poly.pdbx_strand_id
1 'polypeptide(L)'
;MSKLNDVKIFFCFPNSTIKTKGIFVDALIRDVQPNRKVGYAGYLKKVYLHKHLSGYFNSKNINTYRPLLAGNKNKIEKIIQLVAQKCLEQLPLSSLFVFIFPWLGEKYNTAFGGVNGFAPYASTVHLFISLTRFSSQSLKETLAHEFSHAVFFYYHKSALKLTLLETLVFEGLAENFREEVVGGKTIFMVYCAQ
;
A
#
# COMPACT_ATOMS: atom_id res chain seq x y z
N MET A 1 -27.09 13.99 1.25
CA MET A 1 -26.66 12.60 1.00
C MET A 1 -25.24 12.63 0.46
N SER A 2 -24.22 12.48 1.32
CA SER A 2 -22.85 12.30 0.82
C SER A 2 -22.79 10.97 0.08
N LYS A 3 -22.24 10.95 -1.13
CA LYS A 3 -21.90 9.68 -1.79
C LYS A 3 -21.00 8.93 -0.81
N LEU A 4 -21.37 7.71 -0.42
CA LEU A 4 -20.44 6.84 0.30
C LEU A 4 -19.21 6.69 -0.59
N ASN A 5 -18.07 7.19 -0.12
CA ASN A 5 -16.80 6.96 -0.78
C ASN A 5 -16.48 5.46 -0.66
N ASP A 6 -16.34 4.79 -1.80
CA ASP A 6 -16.25 3.33 -1.88
C ASP A 6 -14.80 2.85 -1.63
N VAL A 7 -14.55 2.22 -0.49
CA VAL A 7 -13.24 1.63 -0.13
C VAL A 7 -13.22 0.15 -0.48
N LYS A 8 -12.36 -0.23 -1.42
CA LYS A 8 -12.20 -1.62 -1.88
C LYS A 8 -10.88 -2.20 -1.42
N ILE A 9 -10.95 -3.30 -0.67
CA ILE A 9 -9.79 -3.93 -0.04
C ILE A 9 -9.55 -5.29 -0.69
N PHE A 10 -8.34 -5.51 -1.21
CA PHE A 10 -7.94 -6.74 -1.88
C PHE A 10 -6.76 -7.38 -1.14
N PHE A 11 -6.96 -8.57 -0.59
CA PHE A 11 -5.90 -9.35 0.05
C PHE A 11 -5.23 -10.26 -0.98
N CYS A 12 -4.00 -9.93 -1.36
CA CYS A 12 -3.19 -10.68 -2.32
C CYS A 12 -2.25 -11.63 -1.56
N PHE A 13 -2.78 -12.74 -1.04
CA PHE A 13 -2.03 -13.75 -0.29
C PHE A 13 -2.32 -15.17 -0.84
N PRO A 14 -1.32 -15.90 -1.37
CA PRO A 14 -1.48 -17.29 -1.78
C PRO A 14 -1.83 -18.21 -0.61
N ASN A 15 -2.72 -19.17 -0.84
CA ASN A 15 -3.10 -20.14 0.21
C ASN A 15 -2.00 -21.17 0.51
N SER A 16 -1.02 -21.33 -0.39
CA SER A 16 0.07 -22.29 -0.27
C SER A 16 1.44 -21.61 -0.23
N THR A 17 2.40 -22.31 0.37
CA THR A 17 3.81 -21.90 0.36
C THR A 17 4.43 -22.25 -0.99
N ILE A 18 4.80 -21.21 -1.76
CA ILE A 18 5.42 -21.35 -3.07
C ILE A 18 6.86 -20.87 -2.93
N LYS A 19 7.84 -21.68 -3.33
CA LYS A 19 9.27 -21.35 -3.14
C LYS A 19 9.92 -20.64 -4.33
N THR A 20 9.31 -20.72 -5.50
CA THR A 20 9.83 -20.10 -6.73
C THR A 20 9.31 -18.69 -6.86
N LYS A 21 10.21 -17.71 -7.00
CA LYS A 21 9.88 -16.28 -7.07
C LYS A 21 8.82 -15.95 -8.12
N GLY A 22 8.99 -16.37 -9.37
CA GLY A 22 8.02 -16.06 -10.45
C GLY A 22 6.63 -16.59 -10.10
N ILE A 23 6.54 -17.88 -9.77
CA ILE A 23 5.28 -18.54 -9.39
C ILE A 23 4.63 -17.88 -8.16
N PHE A 24 5.45 -17.44 -7.19
CA PHE A 24 4.95 -16.74 -6.01
C PHE A 24 4.33 -15.38 -6.38
N VAL A 25 5.02 -14.59 -7.21
CA VAL A 25 4.49 -13.29 -7.68
C VAL A 25 3.25 -13.50 -8.54
N ASP A 26 3.24 -14.48 -9.43
CA ASP A 26 2.07 -14.85 -10.23
C ASP A 26 0.87 -15.21 -9.33
N ALA A 27 1.10 -15.96 -8.26
CA ALA A 27 0.07 -16.32 -7.30
C ALA A 27 -0.46 -15.11 -6.51
N LEU A 28 0.38 -14.12 -6.18
CA LEU A 28 -0.06 -12.88 -5.53
C LEU A 28 -1.05 -12.11 -6.40
N ILE A 29 -0.80 -12.05 -7.70
CA ILE A 29 -1.59 -11.24 -8.65
C ILE A 29 -2.59 -12.06 -9.46
N ARG A 30 -2.76 -13.35 -9.16
CA ARG A 30 -3.64 -14.25 -9.90
C ARG A 30 -5.04 -13.67 -10.04
N ASP A 31 -5.58 -13.22 -8.91
CA ASP A 31 -6.97 -12.77 -8.78
C ASP A 31 -7.11 -11.24 -8.98
N VAL A 32 -6.01 -10.54 -9.29
CA VAL A 32 -6.02 -9.12 -9.66
C VAL A 32 -6.52 -8.97 -11.10
N GLN A 33 -7.80 -8.62 -11.23
CA GLN A 33 -8.46 -8.35 -12.50
C GLN A 33 -8.28 -6.90 -12.94
N PRO A 34 -8.30 -6.60 -14.25
CA PRO A 34 -8.24 -5.23 -14.73
C PRO A 34 -9.47 -4.45 -14.27
N ASN A 35 -9.24 -3.30 -13.65
CA ASN A 35 -10.28 -2.36 -13.27
C ASN A 35 -10.26 -1.15 -14.21
N ARG A 36 -11.44 -0.65 -14.62
CA ARG A 36 -11.54 0.52 -15.52
C ARG A 36 -10.89 1.80 -14.95
N LYS A 37 -10.85 1.97 -13.62
CA LYS A 37 -10.29 3.16 -12.96
C LYS A 37 -8.78 3.02 -12.68
N VAL A 38 -8.34 1.83 -12.26
CA VAL A 38 -6.99 1.62 -11.71
C VAL A 38 -6.18 0.55 -12.46
N GLY A 39 -6.66 -0.01 -13.56
CA GLY A 39 -5.97 -1.06 -14.29
C GLY A 39 -5.70 -2.30 -13.43
N TYR A 40 -4.47 -2.80 -13.48
CA TYR A 40 -3.97 -3.90 -12.64
C TYR A 40 -3.31 -3.32 -11.39
N ALA A 41 -4.12 -2.99 -10.38
CA ALA A 41 -3.66 -2.43 -9.12
C ALA A 41 -2.75 -1.19 -9.30
N GLY A 42 -3.16 -0.24 -10.14
CA GLY A 42 -2.43 0.98 -10.47
C GLY A 42 -1.59 0.90 -11.74
N TYR A 43 -1.45 -0.29 -12.34
CA TYR A 43 -0.61 -0.49 -13.53
C TYR A 43 -1.43 -0.71 -14.79
N LEU A 44 -0.96 -0.16 -15.92
CA LEU A 44 -1.62 -0.32 -17.22
C LEU A 44 -1.69 -1.78 -17.69
N LYS A 45 -0.66 -2.58 -17.39
CA LYS A 45 -0.55 -3.99 -17.77
C LYS A 45 -0.14 -4.84 -16.58
N LYS A 46 -0.67 -6.06 -16.50
CA LYS A 46 -0.34 -7.04 -15.44
C LYS A 46 1.16 -7.33 -15.33
N VAL A 47 1.87 -7.33 -16.46
CA VAL A 47 3.34 -7.52 -16.50
C VAL A 47 4.11 -6.42 -15.76
N TYR A 48 3.60 -5.18 -15.71
CA TYR A 48 4.26 -4.10 -14.99
C TYR A 48 4.07 -4.24 -13.47
N LEU A 49 2.86 -4.62 -13.03
CA LEU A 49 2.62 -5.00 -11.64
C LEU A 49 3.53 -6.17 -11.23
N HIS A 50 3.62 -7.20 -12.07
CA HIS A 50 4.49 -8.35 -11.83
C HIS A 50 5.97 -7.92 -11.68
N LYS A 51 6.47 -7.08 -12.59
CA LYS A 51 7.86 -6.58 -12.54
C LYS A 51 8.13 -5.78 -11.27
N HIS A 52 7.20 -4.91 -10.87
CA HIS A 52 7.31 -4.13 -9.64
C HIS A 52 7.34 -5.04 -8.40
N LEU A 53 6.36 -5.95 -8.25
CA LEU A 53 6.30 -6.88 -7.12
C LEU A 53 7.53 -7.80 -7.06
N SER A 54 8.06 -8.19 -8.22
CA SER A 54 9.31 -8.96 -8.29
C SER A 54 10.49 -8.24 -7.63
N GLY A 55 10.49 -6.91 -7.51
CA GLY A 55 11.53 -6.17 -6.80
C GLY A 55 11.58 -6.45 -5.29
N TYR A 56 10.44 -6.79 -4.68
CA TYR A 56 10.32 -6.97 -3.22
C TYR A 56 10.62 -8.38 -2.72
N PHE A 57 10.60 -9.38 -3.62
CA PHE A 57 10.72 -10.79 -3.25
C PHE A 57 11.99 -11.43 -3.83
N ASN A 58 12.63 -12.28 -3.03
CA ASN A 58 13.76 -13.11 -3.43
C ASN A 58 13.60 -14.52 -2.87
N SER A 59 14.33 -15.49 -3.43
CA SER A 59 14.16 -16.89 -3.04
C SER A 59 14.42 -17.16 -1.55
N LYS A 60 15.24 -16.33 -0.88
CA LYS A 60 15.52 -16.48 0.56
C LYS A 60 14.32 -16.06 1.40
N ASN A 61 13.75 -14.88 1.14
CA ASN A 61 12.65 -14.36 1.95
C ASN A 61 11.31 -15.06 1.68
N ILE A 62 11.10 -15.61 0.48
CA ILE A 62 9.89 -16.37 0.16
C ILE A 62 9.74 -17.62 1.05
N ASN A 63 10.86 -18.21 1.50
CA ASN A 63 10.80 -19.36 2.42
C ASN A 63 10.20 -19.02 3.79
N THR A 64 10.17 -17.73 4.18
CA THR A 64 9.56 -17.29 5.43
C THR A 64 8.06 -16.97 5.27
N TYR A 65 7.51 -17.10 4.06
CA TYR A 65 6.11 -16.84 3.79
C TYR A 65 5.17 -17.69 4.66
N ARG A 66 4.06 -17.06 5.06
CA ARG A 66 2.95 -17.68 5.77
C ARG A 66 1.63 -17.20 5.13
N PRO A 67 0.67 -18.10 4.87
CA PRO A 67 -0.65 -17.71 4.42
C PRO A 67 -1.35 -16.77 5.41
N LEU A 68 -2.25 -15.92 4.87
CA LEU A 68 -3.03 -15.01 5.69
C LEU A 68 -4.10 -15.76 6.48
N LEU A 69 -4.06 -15.66 7.80
CA LEU A 69 -5.09 -16.20 8.69
C LEU A 69 -6.29 -15.26 8.77
N ALA A 70 -7.50 -15.83 8.93
CA ALA A 70 -8.76 -15.06 8.99
C ALA A 70 -8.76 -13.98 10.11
N GLY A 71 -8.18 -14.27 11.27
CA GLY A 71 -8.06 -13.30 12.36
C GLY A 71 -7.22 -12.07 11.98
N ASN A 72 -6.08 -12.27 11.30
CA ASN A 72 -5.25 -11.19 10.80
C ASN A 72 -5.96 -10.40 9.70
N LYS A 73 -6.65 -11.10 8.77
CA LYS A 73 -7.45 -10.46 7.72
C LYS A 73 -8.47 -9.50 8.31
N ASN A 74 -9.30 -9.97 9.24
CA ASN A 74 -10.35 -9.16 9.86
C ASN A 74 -9.78 -7.97 10.64
N LYS A 75 -8.64 -8.15 11.33
CA LYS A 75 -7.97 -7.07 12.05
C LYS A 75 -7.46 -5.98 11.09
N ILE A 76 -6.77 -6.38 10.03
CA ILE A 76 -6.22 -5.46 9.02
C ILE A 76 -7.35 -4.71 8.33
N GLU A 77 -8.40 -5.43 7.91
CA GLU A 77 -9.55 -4.84 7.22
C GLU A 77 -10.26 -3.77 8.06
N LYS A 78 -10.53 -4.04 9.34
CA LYS A 78 -11.12 -3.06 10.26
C LYS A 78 -10.26 -1.80 10.42
N ILE A 79 -8.94 -1.96 10.52
CA ILE A 79 -8.02 -0.82 10.64
C ILE A 79 -8.07 0.02 9.35
N ILE A 80 -7.99 -0.63 8.19
CA ILE A 80 -8.02 0.04 6.89
C ILE A 80 -9.33 0.80 6.70
N GLN A 81 -10.47 0.17 6.97
CA GLN A 81 -11.79 0.82 6.85
C GLN A 81 -11.88 2.08 7.71
N LEU A 82 -11.49 1.98 8.99
CA LEU A 82 -11.55 3.10 9.92
C LEU A 82 -10.65 4.27 9.50
N VAL A 83 -9.41 4.00 9.08
CA VAL A 83 -8.47 5.05 8.67
C VAL A 83 -8.83 5.62 7.31
N ALA A 84 -9.19 4.78 6.34
CA ALA A 84 -9.61 5.25 5.02
C ALA A 84 -10.83 6.15 5.13
N GLN A 85 -11.79 5.84 6.00
CA GLN A 85 -12.93 6.73 6.26
C GLN A 85 -12.48 8.11 6.73
N LYS A 86 -11.62 8.18 7.75
CA LYS A 86 -11.09 9.48 8.24
C LYS A 86 -10.34 10.24 7.16
N CYS A 87 -9.53 9.54 6.35
CA CYS A 87 -8.82 10.14 5.23
C CYS A 87 -9.79 10.75 4.22
N LEU A 88 -10.85 10.01 3.88
CA LEU A 88 -11.89 10.41 2.92
C LEU A 88 -12.79 11.55 3.41
N GLU A 89 -12.91 11.72 4.73
CA GLU A 89 -13.60 12.86 5.35
C GLU A 89 -12.79 14.17 5.18
N GLN A 90 -11.46 14.09 5.17
CA GLN A 90 -10.58 15.25 4.99
C GLN A 90 -10.28 15.54 3.52
N LEU A 91 -9.94 14.51 2.74
CA LEU A 91 -9.58 14.61 1.32
C LEU A 91 -10.45 13.65 0.50
N PRO A 92 -11.56 14.13 -0.10
CA PRO A 92 -12.55 13.26 -0.71
C PRO A 92 -12.07 12.62 -2.01
N LEU A 93 -12.22 11.30 -2.12
CA LEU A 93 -12.07 10.54 -3.37
C LEU A 93 -13.34 9.75 -3.67
N SER A 94 -13.70 9.62 -4.95
CA SER A 94 -14.87 8.83 -5.35
C SER A 94 -14.78 7.33 -5.00
N SER A 95 -13.55 6.81 -4.90
CA SER A 95 -13.26 5.43 -4.51
C SER A 95 -11.79 5.30 -4.13
N LEU A 96 -11.47 4.39 -3.22
CA LEU A 96 -10.10 4.02 -2.85
C LEU A 96 -9.90 2.51 -3.06
N PHE A 97 -8.82 2.12 -3.72
CA PHE A 97 -8.45 0.73 -3.94
C PHE A 97 -7.19 0.40 -3.14
N VAL A 98 -7.31 -0.48 -2.15
CA VAL A 98 -6.21 -0.89 -1.28
C VAL A 98 -5.85 -2.34 -1.58
N PHE A 99 -4.65 -2.56 -2.11
CA PHE A 99 -4.10 -3.89 -2.38
C PHE A 99 -3.08 -4.26 -1.32
N ILE A 100 -3.27 -5.42 -0.68
CA ILE A 100 -2.47 -5.83 0.47
C ILE A 100 -1.65 -7.05 0.08
N PHE A 101 -0.33 -6.91 0.15
CA PHE A 101 0.66 -7.93 -0.16
C PHE A 101 1.42 -8.37 1.11
N PRO A 102 2.00 -9.58 1.14
CA PRO A 102 2.89 -9.97 2.22
C PRO A 102 4.19 -9.16 2.18
N TRP A 103 4.68 -8.75 3.34
CA TRP A 103 6.02 -8.20 3.48
C TRP A 103 6.96 -9.24 4.09
N LEU A 104 8.00 -9.61 3.33
CA LEU A 104 8.99 -10.61 3.73
C LEU A 104 10.39 -9.98 3.98
N GLY A 105 10.48 -8.64 3.98
CA GLY A 105 11.74 -7.91 4.15
C GLY A 105 12.18 -7.79 5.61
N GLU A 106 12.68 -8.88 6.20
CA GLU A 106 13.02 -8.93 7.63
C GLU A 106 14.02 -7.87 8.10
N LYS A 107 14.98 -7.49 7.25
CA LYS A 107 16.03 -6.52 7.57
C LYS A 107 15.50 -5.08 7.78
N TYR A 108 14.38 -4.74 7.14
CA TYR A 108 13.81 -3.39 7.16
C TYR A 108 12.58 -3.29 8.08
N ASN A 109 12.13 -4.40 8.65
CA ASN A 109 10.94 -4.46 9.50
C ASN A 109 11.00 -3.55 10.73
N THR A 110 12.18 -3.30 11.29
CA THR A 110 12.34 -2.46 12.48
C THR A 110 12.13 -0.97 12.19
N ALA A 111 12.57 -0.49 11.01
CA ALA A 111 12.41 0.90 10.61
C ALA A 111 10.94 1.26 10.29
N PHE A 112 10.19 0.31 9.73
CA PHE A 112 8.83 0.54 9.22
C PHE A 112 7.72 -0.07 10.10
N GLY A 113 8.06 -0.57 11.30
CA GLY A 113 7.08 -1.23 12.18
C GLY A 113 6.36 -2.43 11.56
N GLY A 114 6.97 -3.05 10.54
CA GLY A 114 6.40 -4.20 9.81
C GLY A 114 5.34 -3.87 8.74
N VAL A 115 5.14 -2.60 8.38
CA VAL A 115 4.24 -2.18 7.30
C VAL A 115 4.98 -1.25 6.34
N ASN A 116 4.95 -1.54 5.05
CA ASN A 116 5.45 -0.64 4.01
C ASN A 116 4.32 -0.27 3.05
N GLY A 117 4.44 0.88 2.40
CA GLY A 117 3.41 1.49 1.56
C GLY A 117 3.94 1.86 0.18
N PHE A 118 3.02 1.96 -0.77
CA PHE A 118 3.28 2.62 -2.05
C PHE A 118 1.96 3.02 -2.73
N ALA A 119 1.86 4.24 -3.25
CA ALA A 119 0.76 4.67 -4.11
C ALA A 119 1.18 4.66 -5.59
N PRO A 120 0.91 3.59 -6.36
CA PRO A 120 1.35 3.50 -7.76
C PRO A 120 0.57 4.43 -8.70
N TYR A 121 -0.63 4.86 -8.32
CA TYR A 121 -1.53 5.62 -9.17
C TYR A 121 -2.65 6.29 -8.37
N ALA A 122 -3.39 7.18 -9.03
CA ALA A 122 -4.61 7.80 -8.53
C ALA A 122 -5.53 6.78 -7.85
N SER A 123 -5.99 7.12 -6.65
CA SER A 123 -6.95 6.31 -5.87
C SER A 123 -6.48 4.87 -5.55
N THR A 124 -5.19 4.59 -5.65
CA THR A 124 -4.63 3.24 -5.47
C THR A 124 -3.53 3.25 -4.42
N VAL A 125 -3.64 2.36 -3.43
CA VAL A 125 -2.63 2.15 -2.40
C VAL A 125 -2.23 0.68 -2.36
N HIS A 126 -0.93 0.42 -2.30
CA HIS A 126 -0.33 -0.87 -2.00
C HIS A 126 0.17 -0.85 -0.57
N LEU A 127 -0.20 -1.87 0.21
CA LEU A 127 0.33 -2.09 1.55
C LEU A 127 1.05 -3.43 1.58
N PHE A 128 2.28 -3.44 2.05
CA PHE A 128 3.07 -4.64 2.29
C PHE A 128 3.12 -4.88 3.80
N ILE A 129 2.54 -5.99 4.27
CA ILE A 129 2.36 -6.23 5.71
C ILE A 129 3.08 -7.49 6.16
N SER A 130 3.92 -7.35 7.19
CA SER A 130 4.55 -8.48 7.88
C SER A 130 3.59 -9.05 8.92
N LEU A 131 3.06 -10.25 8.68
CA LEU A 131 2.05 -10.87 9.56
C LEU A 131 2.53 -11.14 10.99
N THR A 132 3.83 -11.09 11.25
CA THR A 132 4.43 -11.35 12.56
C THR A 132 4.90 -10.09 13.29
N ARG A 133 5.06 -8.96 12.57
CA ARG A 133 5.66 -7.74 13.14
C ARG A 133 4.80 -6.49 13.00
N PHE A 134 3.77 -6.48 12.17
CA PHE A 134 2.96 -5.28 11.98
C PHE A 134 2.30 -4.85 13.30
N SER A 135 2.34 -3.55 13.57
CA SER A 135 1.53 -2.94 14.63
C SER A 135 0.29 -2.26 14.04
N SER A 136 -0.76 -2.14 14.84
CA SER A 136 -1.94 -1.37 14.42
C SER A 136 -1.58 0.09 14.10
N GLN A 137 -0.60 0.68 14.80
CA GLN A 137 -0.18 2.05 14.58
C GLN A 137 0.55 2.21 13.24
N SER A 138 1.54 1.36 12.97
CA SER A 138 2.26 1.38 11.68
C SER A 138 1.31 1.22 10.49
N LEU A 139 0.29 0.37 10.59
CA LEU A 139 -0.69 0.21 9.51
C LEU A 139 -1.54 1.47 9.30
N LYS A 140 -1.93 2.16 10.39
CA LYS A 140 -2.70 3.40 10.31
C LYS A 140 -1.87 4.52 9.67
N GLU A 141 -0.64 4.68 10.13
CA GLU A 141 0.30 5.70 9.66
C GLU A 141 0.62 5.48 8.17
N THR A 142 1.07 4.29 7.79
CA THR A 142 1.38 4.00 6.38
C THR A 142 0.17 4.19 5.47
N LEU A 143 -1.03 3.75 5.87
CA LEU A 143 -2.21 3.96 5.04
C LEU A 143 -2.55 5.44 4.86
N ALA A 144 -2.49 6.25 5.91
CA ALA A 144 -2.80 7.68 5.80
C ALA A 144 -1.77 8.41 4.92
N HIS A 145 -0.48 8.08 5.08
CA HIS A 145 0.59 8.60 4.24
C HIS A 145 0.36 8.28 2.76
N GLU A 146 0.21 6.99 2.41
CA GLU A 146 0.03 6.57 1.02
C GLU A 146 -1.31 7.03 0.42
N PHE A 147 -2.33 7.23 1.26
CA PHE A 147 -3.58 7.83 0.81
C PHE A 147 -3.35 9.24 0.28
N SER A 148 -2.53 10.06 0.95
CA SER A 148 -2.18 11.40 0.50
C SER A 148 -1.54 11.37 -0.90
N HIS A 149 -0.60 10.45 -1.11
CA HIS A 149 0.01 10.21 -2.43
C HIS A 149 -1.01 9.79 -3.49
N ALA A 150 -1.93 8.89 -3.15
CA ALA A 150 -3.00 8.46 -4.04
C ALA A 150 -3.97 9.59 -4.40
N VAL A 151 -4.22 10.53 -3.49
CA VAL A 151 -4.99 11.77 -3.73
C VAL A 151 -4.21 12.72 -4.62
N PHE A 152 -2.92 12.92 -4.36
CA PHE A 152 -2.07 13.78 -5.18
C PHE A 152 -2.12 13.35 -6.65
N PHE A 153 -1.93 12.05 -6.94
CA PHE A 153 -2.02 11.53 -8.31
C PHE A 153 -3.43 11.63 -8.90
N TYR A 154 -4.48 11.64 -8.09
CA TYR A 154 -5.84 11.85 -8.56
C TYR A 154 -6.04 13.25 -9.15
N TYR A 155 -5.49 14.27 -8.49
CA TYR A 155 -5.58 15.67 -8.92
C TYR A 155 -4.47 16.07 -9.91
N HIS A 156 -3.32 15.40 -9.88
CA HIS A 156 -2.12 15.73 -10.66
C HIS A 156 -1.69 14.56 -11.56
N LYS A 157 -2.60 14.06 -12.40
CA LYS A 157 -2.39 12.85 -13.22
C LYS A 157 -1.17 12.88 -14.16
N SER A 158 -0.66 14.08 -14.49
CA SER A 158 0.52 14.28 -15.34
C SER A 158 1.84 14.37 -14.57
N ALA A 159 1.81 14.39 -13.23
CA ALA A 159 3.00 14.49 -12.39
C ALA A 159 3.69 13.12 -12.25
N LEU A 160 4.33 12.66 -13.33
CA LEU A 160 5.10 11.40 -13.36
C LEU A 160 6.59 11.61 -13.04
N LYS A 161 7.05 12.86 -12.98
CA LYS A 161 8.43 13.22 -12.66
C LYS A 161 8.40 14.43 -11.73
N LEU A 162 8.85 14.22 -10.51
CA LEU A 162 9.07 15.27 -9.52
C LEU A 162 10.56 15.58 -9.48
N THR A 163 10.92 16.85 -9.43
CA THR A 163 12.25 17.29 -9.02
C THR A 163 12.51 16.90 -7.57
N LEU A 164 13.76 16.99 -7.11
CA LEU A 164 14.09 16.73 -5.70
C LEU A 164 13.30 17.64 -4.76
N LEU A 165 13.15 18.92 -5.10
CA LEU A 165 12.38 19.87 -4.30
C LEU A 165 10.90 19.48 -4.24
N GLU A 166 10.29 19.14 -5.38
CA GLU A 166 8.90 18.68 -5.42
C GLU A 166 8.71 17.37 -4.66
N THR A 167 9.70 16.47 -4.67
CA THR A 167 9.67 15.23 -3.89
C THR A 167 9.68 15.52 -2.39
N LEU A 168 10.50 16.47 -1.93
CA LEU A 168 10.51 16.88 -0.52
C LEU A 168 9.16 17.47 -0.09
N VAL A 169 8.54 18.29 -0.94
CA VAL A 169 7.20 18.83 -0.70
C VAL A 169 6.15 17.71 -0.68
N PHE A 170 6.22 16.79 -1.64
CA PHE A 170 5.30 15.66 -1.79
C PHE A 170 5.31 14.74 -0.56
N GLU A 171 6.49 14.29 -0.12
CA GLU A 171 6.64 13.46 1.08
C GLU A 171 6.27 14.23 2.36
N GLY A 172 6.64 15.52 2.45
CA GLY A 172 6.31 16.37 3.60
C GLY A 172 4.80 16.58 3.76
N LEU A 173 4.07 16.76 2.66
CA LEU A 173 2.61 16.87 2.67
C LEU A 173 1.95 15.55 3.09
N ALA A 174 2.48 14.41 2.66
CA ALA A 174 1.98 13.10 3.06
C ALA A 174 2.18 12.81 4.55
N GLU A 175 3.36 13.14 5.09
CA GLU A 175 3.61 13.04 6.54
C GLU A 175 2.72 14.00 7.34
N ASN A 176 2.59 15.26 6.91
CA ASN A 176 1.70 16.23 7.58
C ASN A 176 0.25 15.71 7.62
N PHE A 177 -0.28 15.26 6.49
CA PHE A 177 -1.63 14.70 6.41
C PHE A 177 -1.81 13.47 7.30
N ARG A 178 -0.81 12.57 7.32
CA ARG A 178 -0.81 11.41 8.22
C ARG A 178 -0.96 11.85 9.67
N GLU A 179 -0.24 12.88 10.12
CA GLU A 179 -0.36 13.39 11.50
C GLU A 179 -1.76 13.92 11.78
N GLU A 180 -2.35 14.67 10.86
CA GLU A 180 -3.70 15.22 11.00
C GLU A 180 -4.77 14.12 11.13
N VAL A 181 -4.62 13.00 10.42
CA VAL A 181 -5.60 11.91 10.42
C VAL A 181 -5.44 10.96 11.61
N VAL A 182 -4.20 10.55 11.93
CA VAL A 182 -3.93 9.46 12.89
C VAL A 182 -3.10 9.88 14.10
N GLY A 183 -2.63 11.13 14.17
CA GLY A 183 -1.72 11.62 15.20
C GLY A 183 -0.32 10.99 15.08
N GLY A 184 0.42 11.00 16.19
CA GLY A 184 1.77 10.44 16.27
C GLY A 184 2.88 11.49 16.25
N LYS A 185 4.13 11.07 16.43
CA LYS A 185 5.29 11.95 16.28
C LYS A 185 5.68 12.03 14.80
N THR A 186 6.16 13.19 14.39
CA THR A 186 6.75 13.38 13.07
C THR A 186 8.02 12.56 12.96
N ILE A 187 8.06 11.65 11.99
CA ILE A 187 9.28 10.95 11.59
C ILE A 187 9.59 11.42 10.18
N PHE A 188 10.46 12.43 10.05
CA PHE A 188 11.01 12.79 8.74
C PHE A 188 11.91 11.65 8.27
N MET A 189 11.40 10.80 7.38
CA MET A 189 12.19 9.79 6.69
C MET A 189 12.07 10.00 5.19
N VAL A 190 12.94 10.86 4.63
CA VAL A 190 13.04 11.02 3.18
C VAL A 190 13.78 9.82 2.61
N TYR A 191 13.06 8.87 2.02
CA TYR A 191 13.67 7.85 1.16
C TYR A 191 13.45 8.23 -0.30
N CYS A 192 14.52 8.67 -0.97
CA CYS A 192 14.54 8.74 -2.43
C CYS A 192 14.40 7.31 -2.98
N ALA A 193 13.23 6.96 -3.50
CA ALA A 193 13.08 5.80 -4.38
C ALA A 193 13.83 6.10 -5.69
N GLN A 194 14.93 5.38 -5.95
CA GLN A 194 15.58 5.30 -7.26
C GLN A 194 14.94 4.21 -8.10
#